data_AF-A0A7Y2A354-F1
#
_entry.id   AF-A0A7Y2A354-F1
#
_cell.length_a   1.000
_cell.length_b   1.000
_cell.length_c   1.000
_cell.angle_alpha   90.00
_cell.angle_beta   90.00
_cell.angle_gamma   90.00
#
_symmetry.space_group_name_H-M   'P 1'
#
loop_
_entity.id
_entity.type
_entity.pdbx_description
1 polymer ?
#
loop_
_entity_poly.entity_id
_entity_poly.type
_entity_poly.pdbx_seq_one_letter_code
_entity_poly.pdbx_strand_id
1 'polypeptide(L)'
;AGHETTLETPGSDVFYQSQFTSSRRLASILIEEFRRSFGEFDASWVGGAEPGAKSRLSPSDGGQYYGVLRRTEMPAVIAEGAYLSNPSEEALLATPRFRQAYAEAVYRSIVRFLATDDPGTGNSTDPEVWSGFAGSGAPKDTCTIPEQPDS
;
A
#
# COMPACT_ATOMS: atom_id res chain seq x y z
N ALA A 1 2.99 17.32 -4.71
CA ALA A 1 1.96 16.38 -4.20
C ALA A 1 1.04 16.07 -5.37
N GLY A 2 0.86 14.79 -5.70
CA GLY A 2 -0.03 14.38 -6.80
C GLY A 2 -1.47 14.76 -6.50
N HIS A 3 -2.24 15.11 -7.52
CA HIS A 3 -3.64 15.50 -7.37
C HIS A 3 -4.46 14.26 -6.95
N GLU A 4 -4.94 14.25 -5.71
CA GLU A 4 -5.92 13.26 -5.24
C GLU A 4 -7.23 13.47 -6.02
N THR A 5 -7.87 12.38 -6.43
CA THR A 5 -9.16 12.42 -7.13
C THR A 5 -10.22 11.73 -6.28
N THR A 6 -11.43 12.27 -6.26
CA THR A 6 -12.59 11.64 -5.59
C THR A 6 -12.97 10.35 -6.32
N LEU A 7 -13.28 9.31 -5.56
CA LEU A 7 -13.62 7.99 -6.07
C LEU A 7 -14.95 7.51 -5.48
N GLU A 8 -15.65 6.65 -6.24
CA GLU A 8 -16.86 5.96 -5.75
C GLU A 8 -16.53 4.76 -4.84
N THR A 9 -15.28 4.31 -4.88
CA THR A 9 -14.79 3.13 -4.15
C THR A 9 -13.50 3.46 -3.42
N PRO A 10 -13.12 2.69 -2.37
CA PRO A 10 -11.85 2.87 -1.67
C PRO A 10 -10.65 2.97 -2.62
N GLY A 11 -9.86 4.03 -2.48
CA GLY A 11 -8.74 4.38 -3.36
C GLY A 11 -7.40 3.79 -2.98
N SER A 12 -7.39 2.64 -2.30
CA SER A 12 -6.18 2.01 -1.76
C SER A 12 -5.11 1.74 -2.82
N ASP A 13 -3.86 1.89 -2.42
CA ASP A 13 -2.68 1.58 -3.23
C ASP A 13 -1.84 0.49 -2.56
N VAL A 14 -1.24 -0.38 -3.36
CA VAL A 14 -0.28 -1.39 -2.86
C VAL A 14 0.96 -1.39 -3.74
N PHE A 15 2.10 -1.06 -3.15
CA PHE A 15 3.38 -1.08 -3.85
C PHE A 15 4.01 -2.47 -3.75
N TYR A 16 4.24 -3.14 -4.88
CA TYR A 16 4.82 -4.49 -4.91
C TYR A 16 6.26 -4.49 -5.37
N GLN A 17 7.03 -5.48 -4.89
CA GLN A 17 8.36 -5.76 -5.39
C GLN A 17 8.29 -6.46 -6.76
N SER A 18 8.55 -5.74 -7.85
CA SER A 18 8.52 -6.26 -9.24
C SER A 18 9.39 -7.48 -9.56
N GLN A 19 10.42 -7.79 -8.75
CA GLN A 19 11.31 -8.92 -9.00
C GLN A 19 10.64 -10.28 -8.80
N PHE A 20 9.55 -10.33 -8.02
CA PHE A 20 8.80 -11.55 -7.77
C PHE A 20 7.36 -11.40 -8.26
N THR A 21 6.93 -12.29 -9.16
CA THR A 21 5.54 -12.34 -9.63
C THR A 21 4.55 -12.58 -8.48
N SER A 22 4.97 -13.32 -7.45
CA SER A 22 4.20 -13.53 -6.22
C SER A 22 3.94 -12.25 -5.44
N SER A 23 4.82 -11.24 -5.51
CA SER A 23 4.56 -9.93 -4.88
C SER A 23 3.44 -9.18 -5.59
N ARG A 24 3.41 -9.20 -6.93
CA ARG A 24 2.32 -8.61 -7.72
C ARG A 24 0.98 -9.32 -7.44
N ARG A 25 1.03 -10.65 -7.32
CA ARG A 25 -0.14 -11.46 -6.92
C ARG A 25 -0.65 -11.06 -5.53
N LEU A 26 0.22 -11.01 -4.52
CA LEU A 26 -0.16 -10.59 -3.16
C LEU A 26 -0.77 -9.17 -3.16
N ALA A 27 -0.18 -8.24 -3.91
CA ALA A 27 -0.71 -6.89 -4.02
C ALA A 27 -2.09 -6.82 -4.68
N SER A 28 -2.32 -7.63 -5.72
CA SER A 28 -3.62 -7.71 -6.40
C SER A 28 -4.71 -8.27 -5.48
N ILE A 29 -4.38 -9.28 -4.66
CA ILE A 29 -5.29 -9.82 -3.63
C ILE A 29 -5.60 -8.74 -2.57
N LEU A 30 -4.59 -8.00 -2.09
CA LEU A 30 -4.78 -6.94 -1.10
C LEU A 30 -5.71 -5.83 -1.59
N ILE A 31 -5.57 -5.39 -2.83
CA ILE A 31 -6.48 -4.38 -3.42
C ILE A 31 -7.92 -4.89 -3.44
N GLU A 32 -8.13 -6.16 -3.78
CA GLU A 32 -9.45 -6.77 -3.77
C GLU A 32 -10.05 -6.82 -2.36
N GLU A 33 -9.27 -7.28 -1.38
CA GLU A 33 -9.73 -7.38 0.01
C GLU A 33 -9.92 -6.02 0.69
N PHE A 34 -9.15 -4.99 0.33
CA PHE A 34 -9.40 -3.61 0.76
C PHE A 34 -10.70 -3.08 0.18
N ARG A 35 -10.95 -3.23 -1.12
CA ARG A 35 -12.23 -2.82 -1.73
C ARG A 35 -13.41 -3.52 -1.07
N ARG A 36 -13.27 -4.82 -0.79
CA ARG A 36 -14.29 -5.62 -0.10
C ARG A 36 -14.53 -5.16 1.34
N SER A 37 -13.48 -5.02 2.14
CA SER A 37 -13.60 -4.62 3.56
C SER A 37 -14.05 -3.18 3.74
N PHE A 38 -13.50 -2.26 2.94
CA PHE A 38 -13.73 -0.83 3.12
C PHE A 38 -15.02 -0.35 2.45
N GLY A 39 -15.52 -1.09 1.46
CA GLY A 39 -16.78 -0.76 0.77
C GLY A 39 -18.02 -0.78 1.66
N GLU A 40 -17.93 -1.31 2.88
CA GLU A 40 -19.02 -1.24 3.88
C GLU A 40 -19.08 0.10 4.64
N PHE A 41 -18.06 0.95 4.49
CA PHE A 41 -17.96 2.24 5.18
C PHE A 41 -18.30 3.39 4.24
N ASP A 42 -19.04 4.35 4.78
CA ASP A 42 -19.33 5.60 4.07
C ASP A 42 -18.18 6.59 4.29
N ALA A 43 -17.53 6.99 3.19
CA ALA A 43 -16.46 7.97 3.20
C ALA A 43 -16.41 8.70 1.86
N SER A 44 -15.94 9.95 1.90
CA SER A 44 -15.52 10.67 0.70
C SER A 44 -14.18 10.13 0.21
N TRP A 45 -14.19 8.93 -0.38
CA TRP A 45 -13.01 8.22 -0.83
C TRP A 45 -12.20 9.03 -1.83
N VAL A 46 -10.88 9.04 -1.64
CA VAL A 46 -9.92 9.60 -2.60
C VAL A 46 -8.87 8.57 -2.97
N GLY A 47 -8.19 8.82 -4.08
CA GLY A 47 -7.04 8.05 -4.50
C GLY A 47 -6.16 8.80 -5.49
N GLY A 48 -5.04 8.17 -5.87
CA GLY A 48 -4.26 8.61 -7.01
C GLY A 48 -5.05 8.48 -8.33
N ALA A 49 -4.48 8.99 -9.43
CA ALA A 49 -5.11 8.91 -10.75
C ALA A 49 -5.44 7.46 -11.18
N GLU A 50 -4.60 6.50 -10.77
CA GLU A 50 -4.79 5.08 -11.03
C GLU A 50 -4.57 4.31 -9.71
N PRO A 51 -5.60 4.16 -8.85
CA PRO A 51 -5.48 3.42 -7.60
C PRO A 51 -5.36 1.92 -7.86
N GLY A 52 -4.51 1.24 -7.09
CA GLY A 52 -4.30 -0.20 -7.25
C GLY A 52 -2.88 -0.67 -6.92
N ALA A 53 -2.59 -1.88 -7.37
CA ALA A 53 -1.28 -2.50 -7.20
C ALA A 53 -0.29 -1.94 -8.24
N LYS A 54 0.83 -1.38 -7.80
CA LYS A 54 1.83 -0.76 -8.70
C LYS A 54 3.24 -1.00 -8.22
N SER A 55 4.23 -0.85 -9.09
CA SER A 55 5.64 -0.93 -8.73
C SER A 55 6.39 0.29 -9.24
N ARG A 56 7.23 0.86 -8.38
CA ARG A 56 8.08 2.01 -8.72
C ARG A 56 9.53 1.58 -8.75
N LEU A 57 10.19 1.85 -9.88
CA LEU A 57 11.60 1.57 -10.10
C LEU A 57 12.42 2.86 -9.94
N SER A 58 13.62 2.72 -9.37
CA SER A 58 14.56 3.82 -9.23
C SER A 58 15.11 4.23 -10.60
N PRO A 59 15.16 5.53 -10.93
CA PRO A 59 15.78 5.99 -12.16
C PRO A 59 17.32 5.84 -12.16
N SER A 60 17.95 5.60 -11.00
CA SER A 60 19.41 5.48 -10.90
C SER A 60 19.95 4.14 -11.41
N ASP A 61 19.24 3.05 -11.12
CA ASP A 61 19.72 1.68 -11.35
C ASP A 61 18.62 0.72 -11.84
N GLY A 62 17.38 1.19 -12.02
CA GLY A 62 16.24 0.34 -12.40
C GLY A 62 15.78 -0.63 -11.31
N GLY A 63 16.40 -0.61 -10.12
CA GLY A 63 16.01 -1.42 -8.98
C GLY A 63 14.73 -0.91 -8.30
N GLN A 64 14.28 -1.56 -7.22
CA GLN A 64 13.10 -1.07 -6.49
C GLN A 64 13.35 0.32 -5.90
N TYR A 65 12.39 1.22 -6.07
CA TYR A 65 12.45 2.57 -5.52
C TYR A 65 12.48 2.55 -3.98
N TYR A 66 11.54 1.82 -3.38
CA TYR A 66 11.39 1.74 -1.92
C TYR A 66 12.45 0.83 -1.28
N GLY A 67 13.14 1.35 -0.26
CA GLY A 67 14.24 0.65 0.40
C GLY A 67 13.86 -0.71 1.00
N VAL A 68 12.65 -0.82 1.58
CA VAL A 68 12.14 -2.11 2.09
C VAL A 68 11.98 -3.11 0.96
N LEU A 69 11.23 -2.77 -0.10
CA LEU A 69 11.04 -3.65 -1.26
C LEU A 69 12.36 -3.97 -2.00
N ARG A 70 13.34 -3.06 -1.95
CA ARG A 70 14.66 -3.28 -2.55
C ARG A 70 15.49 -4.32 -1.80
N ARG A 71 15.38 -4.38 -0.48
CA ARG A 71 16.24 -5.20 0.39
C ARG A 71 15.62 -6.52 0.81
N THR A 72 14.32 -6.70 0.61
CA THR A 72 13.60 -7.90 0.99
C THR A 72 13.87 -9.03 -0.01
N GLU A 73 14.25 -10.22 0.47
CA GLU A 73 14.60 -11.39 -0.35
C GLU A 73 13.46 -12.42 -0.50
N MET A 74 12.26 -12.08 -0.03
CA MET A 74 11.03 -12.86 -0.19
C MET A 74 9.91 -11.95 -0.72
N PRO A 75 8.75 -12.50 -1.14
CA PRO A 75 7.65 -11.69 -1.67
C PRO A 75 7.24 -10.57 -0.70
N ALA A 76 7.19 -9.33 -1.19
CA ALA A 76 7.04 -8.14 -0.37
C ALA A 76 6.15 -7.09 -1.03
N VAL A 77 5.36 -6.42 -0.19
CA VAL A 77 4.47 -5.32 -0.56
C VAL A 77 4.47 -4.24 0.53
N ILE A 78 4.14 -3.00 0.14
CA ILE A 78 3.76 -1.91 1.04
C ILE A 78 2.28 -1.62 0.78
N ALA A 79 1.44 -1.74 1.79
CA ALA A 79 0.00 -1.50 1.66
C ALA A 79 -0.38 -0.13 2.20
N GLU A 80 -0.93 0.72 1.33
CA GLU A 80 -1.47 2.05 1.65
C GLU A 80 -3.00 2.00 1.49
N GLY A 81 -3.70 1.63 2.56
CA GLY A 81 -5.13 1.33 2.48
C GLY A 81 -6.06 2.54 2.46
N ALA A 82 -5.70 3.63 3.12
CA ALA A 82 -6.54 4.83 3.27
C ALA A 82 -5.69 6.11 3.41
N TYR A 83 -6.27 7.26 3.07
CA TYR A 83 -5.62 8.56 3.03
C TYR A 83 -5.81 9.32 4.35
N LEU A 84 -4.75 9.41 5.15
CA LEU A 84 -4.75 10.24 6.36
C LEU A 84 -4.89 11.74 6.05
N SER A 85 -4.53 12.18 4.84
CA SER A 85 -4.73 13.56 4.36
C SER A 85 -6.19 13.91 4.09
N ASN A 86 -7.07 12.91 3.91
CA ASN A 86 -8.48 13.11 3.67
C ASN A 86 -9.25 13.05 5.01
N PRO A 87 -9.96 14.11 5.42
CA PRO A 87 -10.66 14.14 6.71
C PRO A 87 -11.70 13.03 6.92
N SER A 88 -12.36 12.57 5.85
CA SER A 88 -13.37 11.50 5.95
C SER A 88 -12.71 10.15 6.23
N GLU A 89 -11.59 9.86 5.56
CA GLU A 89 -10.83 8.62 5.74
C GLU A 89 -10.03 8.64 7.06
N GLU A 90 -9.48 9.79 7.44
CA GLU A 90 -8.83 10.01 8.74
C GLU A 90 -9.79 9.73 9.91
N ALA A 91 -11.03 10.24 9.83
CA ALA A 91 -12.06 9.97 10.81
C ALA A 91 -12.39 8.47 10.92
N LEU A 92 -12.41 7.75 9.80
CA LEU A 92 -12.57 6.29 9.80
C LEU A 92 -11.39 5.59 10.48
N LEU A 93 -10.15 5.95 10.13
CA LEU A 93 -8.92 5.40 10.73
C LEU A 93 -8.88 5.56 12.26
N ALA A 94 -9.47 6.63 12.79
CA ALA A 94 -9.61 6.86 14.22
C ALA A 94 -10.59 5.87 14.91
N THR A 95 -11.44 5.16 14.17
CA THR A 95 -12.42 4.22 14.73
C THR A 95 -11.85 2.81 14.92
N PRO A 96 -12.20 2.12 16.03
CA PRO A 96 -11.83 0.71 16.21
C PRO A 96 -12.39 -0.21 15.12
N ARG A 97 -13.61 0.05 14.65
CA ARG A 97 -14.30 -0.76 13.64
C ARG A 97 -13.55 -0.75 12.31
N PHE A 98 -13.13 0.41 11.83
CA PHE A 98 -12.39 0.50 10.57
C PHE A 98 -11.00 -0.13 10.68
N ARG A 99 -10.29 0.09 11.80
CA ARG A 99 -9.00 -0.57 12.04
C ARG A 99 -9.12 -2.10 12.05
N GLN A 100 -10.20 -2.63 12.61
CA GLN A 100 -10.50 -4.06 12.57
C GLN A 100 -10.75 -4.54 11.13
N ALA A 101 -11.56 -3.83 10.35
CA ALA A 101 -11.81 -4.16 8.95
C ALA A 101 -10.53 -4.12 8.09
N TYR A 102 -9.61 -3.20 8.37
CA TYR A 102 -8.28 -3.12 7.77
C TYR A 102 -7.44 -4.35 8.13
N ALA A 103 -7.33 -4.68 9.42
CA ALA A 103 -6.58 -5.84 9.88
C ALA A 103 -7.12 -7.14 9.25
N GLU A 104 -8.44 -7.27 9.13
CA GLU A 104 -9.08 -8.43 8.51
C GLU A 104 -8.83 -8.51 7.01
N ALA A 105 -8.82 -7.38 6.28
CA ALA A 105 -8.47 -7.36 4.86
C ALA A 105 -7.04 -7.86 4.63
N VAL A 106 -6.09 -7.38 5.45
CA VAL A 106 -4.70 -7.84 5.42
C VAL A 106 -4.59 -9.32 5.76
N TYR A 107 -5.24 -9.76 6.84
CA TYR A 107 -5.26 -11.16 7.25
C TYR A 107 -5.80 -12.08 6.15
N ARG A 108 -6.98 -11.77 5.58
CA ARG A 108 -7.57 -12.59 4.52
C ARG A 108 -6.68 -12.63 3.28
N SER A 109 -6.04 -11.52 2.93
CA SER A 109 -5.11 -11.47 1.81
C SER A 109 -3.92 -12.40 1.99
N ILE A 110 -3.32 -12.39 3.18
CA ILE A 110 -2.19 -13.25 3.52
C ILE A 110 -2.61 -14.73 3.50
N VAL A 111 -3.74 -15.06 4.13
CA VAL A 111 -4.27 -16.44 4.13
C VAL A 111 -4.54 -16.91 2.70
N ARG A 112 -5.22 -16.11 1.89
CA ARG A 112 -5.57 -16.43 0.50
C ARG A 112 -4.32 -16.58 -0.38
N PHE A 113 -3.31 -15.73 -0.18
CA PHE A 113 -2.02 -15.82 -0.86
C PHE A 113 -1.28 -17.14 -0.53
N LEU A 114 -1.28 -17.55 0.74
CA LEU A 114 -0.56 -18.74 1.20
C LEU A 114 -1.31 -20.05 0.93
N ALA A 115 -2.65 -20.04 0.96
CA ALA A 115 -3.47 -21.24 0.91
C ALA A 115 -4.03 -21.58 -0.48
N THR A 116 -3.87 -20.70 -1.47
CA THR A 116 -4.44 -20.88 -2.81
C THR A 116 -3.46 -20.40 -3.88
N ASP A 117 -3.73 -20.74 -5.14
CA ASP A 117 -3.05 -20.17 -6.33
C ASP A 117 -3.86 -19.04 -6.99
N ASP A 118 -4.89 -18.53 -6.30
CA ASP A 118 -5.76 -17.47 -6.83
C ASP A 118 -4.92 -16.24 -7.23
N PRO A 119 -4.97 -15.78 -8.50
CA PRO A 119 -4.19 -14.64 -8.94
C PRO A 119 -4.61 -13.32 -8.29
N GLY A 120 -5.82 -13.24 -7.72
CA GLY A 120 -6.46 -11.99 -7.30
C GLY A 120 -6.99 -11.20 -8.50
N THR A 121 -8.05 -10.40 -8.28
CA THR A 121 -8.65 -9.58 -9.35
C THR A 121 -8.46 -8.07 -9.13
N GLY A 122 -7.68 -7.68 -8.12
CA GLY A 122 -7.34 -6.27 -7.91
C GLY A 122 -6.55 -5.71 -9.09
N ASN A 123 -6.87 -4.46 -9.47
CA ASN A 123 -6.20 -3.78 -10.57
C ASN A 123 -4.68 -3.71 -10.29
N SER A 124 -3.86 -4.09 -11.27
CA SER A 124 -2.41 -3.96 -11.18
C SER A 124 -1.79 -3.38 -12.45
N THR A 125 -0.85 -2.46 -12.31
CA THR A 125 -0.08 -1.89 -13.41
C THR A 125 1.31 -2.52 -13.48
N ASP A 126 1.95 -2.41 -14.65
CA ASP A 126 3.33 -2.84 -14.83
C ASP A 126 4.32 -1.91 -14.08
N PRO A 127 5.53 -2.37 -13.77
CA PRO A 127 6.52 -1.55 -13.08
C PRO A 127 6.92 -0.32 -13.90
N GLU A 128 6.96 0.84 -13.26
CA GLU A 128 7.31 2.10 -13.91
C GLU A 128 8.54 2.76 -13.26
N VAL A 129 9.40 3.35 -14.09
CA VAL A 129 10.48 4.20 -13.59
C VAL A 129 9.87 5.47 -13.00
N TRP A 130 10.10 5.69 -11.71
CA TRP A 130 9.50 6.79 -10.98
C TRP A 130 10.52 7.89 -10.68
N SER A 131 10.39 9.02 -11.37
CA SER A 131 11.25 10.21 -11.19
C SER A 131 10.68 11.25 -10.22
N GLY A 132 9.50 10.98 -9.63
CA GLY A 132 8.87 11.86 -8.66
C GLY A 132 9.43 11.74 -7.23
N PHE A 133 9.08 12.70 -6.38
CA PHE A 133 9.38 12.62 -4.94
C PHE A 133 8.27 11.83 -4.22
N ALA A 134 8.59 10.64 -3.71
CA ALA A 134 7.66 9.83 -2.90
C ALA A 134 7.93 9.95 -1.39
N GLY A 135 8.67 10.98 -0.97
CA GLY A 135 9.20 11.09 0.39
C GLY A 135 10.59 10.44 0.49
N SER A 136 11.53 11.12 1.13
CA SER A 136 12.82 10.52 1.46
C SER A 136 12.64 9.70 2.73
N GLY A 137 12.57 8.37 2.60
CA GLY A 137 12.77 7.46 3.74
C GLY A 137 14.20 7.49 4.30
N ALA A 138 15.07 8.36 3.76
CA ALA A 138 16.37 8.61 4.32
C ALA A 138 16.23 9.42 5.62
N PRO A 139 16.87 9.00 6.72
CA PRO A 139 17.00 9.86 7.89
C PRO A 139 17.72 11.13 7.46
N LYS A 140 17.23 12.28 7.93
CA LYS A 140 18.01 13.51 7.83
C LYS A 140 19.28 13.32 8.67
N ASP A 141 20.41 13.87 8.24
CA ASP A 141 21.66 13.81 8.99
C ASP A 141 21.54 14.40 10.41
N THR A 142 20.48 15.18 10.67
CA THR A 142 20.12 15.77 11.96
C THR A 142 19.12 14.93 12.77
N CYS A 143 18.80 13.70 12.35
CA CYS A 143 17.82 12.86 13.03
C CYS A 143 18.48 12.13 14.21
N THR A 144 18.20 12.58 15.43
CA THR A 144 18.56 11.86 16.66
C THR A 144 17.44 10.88 17.00
N ILE A 145 17.74 9.58 17.09
CA ILE A 145 16.80 8.58 17.57
C ILE A 145 16.63 8.79 19.08
N PRO A 146 15.41 9.05 19.59
CA PRO A 146 15.19 9.18 21.03
C PRO A 146 15.40 7.82 21.72
N GLU A 147 16.12 7.82 22.83
CA GLU A 147 16.24 6.64 23.70
C GLU A 147 14.84 6.19 24.14
N GLN A 148 14.52 4.92 23.91
CA GLN A 148 13.32 4.32 24.48
C GLN A 148 13.65 3.94 25.93
N PRO A 149 12.77 4.22 26.90
CA PRO A 149 12.96 3.74 28.26
C PRO A 149 13.01 2.20 28.26
N ASP A 150 13.90 1.64 29.08
CA ASP A 150 13.91 0.20 29.33
C ASP A 150 12.53 -0.21 29.87
N SER A 151 11.93 -1.22 29.23
CA SER A 151 10.60 -1.77 29.53
C SER A 151 10.46 -2.29 30.94
#